data_AF-A0AAN5BRM3-F1
#
_entry.id   AF-A0AAN5BRM3-F1
#
_cell.length_a   1.000
_cell.length_b   1.000
_cell.length_c   1.000
_cell.angle_alpha   90.00
_cell.angle_beta   90.00
_cell.angle_gamma   90.00
#
_symmetry.space_group_name_H-M   'P 1'
#
loop_
_entity.id
_entity.type
_entity.pdbx_description
1 polymer ?
#
loop_
_entity_poly.entity_id
_entity_poly.type
_entity_poly.pdbx_seq_one_letter_code
_entity_poly.pdbx_strand_id
1 'polypeptide(L)'
;MTAFSRFPQAWILRLTVPPADRITFHASHIQSLQFKEGDLVCGLYRVQERTPSKAVLELLFKGEVSGRMVIRFWEDGDDVVFCTETIMWTRKVNAGQGKRVIVPLENPMLKFLHEMAAWWLIDSGVTYLLDLKGNSPLEASS
;
A
#
# COMPACT_ATOMS: atom_id res chain seq x y z
N MET A 1 -2.85 -0.22 6.32
CA MET A 1 -1.84 0.85 6.10
C MET A 1 -1.07 1.25 7.36
N THR A 2 -1.69 1.31 8.56
CA THR A 2 -0.98 1.63 9.81
C THR A 2 0.13 0.64 10.18
N ALA A 3 -0.09 -0.66 9.97
CA ALA A 3 0.96 -1.66 10.14
C ALA A 3 2.15 -1.40 9.20
N PHE A 4 1.86 -1.21 7.90
CA PHE A 4 2.86 -0.93 6.88
C PHE A 4 3.75 0.28 7.20
N SER A 5 3.23 1.36 7.81
CA SER A 5 4.06 2.56 8.09
C SER A 5 5.20 2.31 9.08
N ARG A 6 5.19 1.17 9.78
CA ARG A 6 6.23 0.70 10.69
C ARG A 6 7.23 -0.26 10.05
N PHE A 7 7.01 -0.66 8.80
CA PHE A 7 7.86 -1.63 8.11
C PHE A 7 9.14 -0.97 7.55
N PRO A 8 10.28 -1.69 7.43
CA PRO A 8 11.51 -1.14 6.87
C PRO A 8 11.32 -0.45 5.51
N GLN A 9 10.48 -1.00 4.63
CA GLN A 9 10.14 -0.37 3.36
C GLN A 9 9.55 1.04 3.55
N ALA A 10 8.64 1.24 4.51
CA ALA A 10 8.05 2.54 4.76
C ALA A 10 9.09 3.54 5.30
N TRP A 11 10.05 3.10 6.11
CA TRP A 11 11.14 3.98 6.57
C TRP A 11 12.04 4.44 5.43
N ILE A 12 12.38 3.53 4.52
CA ILE A 12 13.14 3.88 3.30
C ILE A 12 12.35 4.90 2.47
N LEU A 13 11.05 4.65 2.25
CA LEU A 13 10.18 5.58 1.51
C LEU A 13 10.08 6.95 2.19
N ARG A 14 10.07 7.00 3.53
CA ARG A 14 10.02 8.25 4.33
C ARG A 14 11.23 9.16 4.06
N LEU A 15 12.36 8.61 3.64
CA LEU A 15 13.54 9.39 3.25
C LEU A 15 13.36 10.08 1.89
N THR A 16 12.48 9.58 1.04
CA THR A 16 12.28 10.08 -0.34
C THR A 16 11.20 11.16 -0.44
N VAL A 17 10.30 11.22 0.54
CA VAL A 17 9.19 12.19 0.59
C VAL A 17 9.64 13.56 1.14
N PRO A 18 8.99 14.67 0.72
CA PRO A 18 9.20 15.99 1.31
C PRO A 18 9.00 15.99 2.84
N PRO A 19 9.75 16.82 3.60
CA PRO A 19 9.59 16.90 5.05
C PRO A 19 8.15 17.20 5.50
N ALA A 20 7.42 18.05 4.75
CA ALA A 20 6.03 18.39 5.03
C ALA A 20 5.09 17.18 5.00
N ASP A 21 5.35 16.19 4.13
CA ASP A 21 4.49 15.03 3.96
C ASP A 21 4.82 13.89 4.94
N ARG A 22 5.91 13.99 5.71
CA ARG A 22 6.32 12.94 6.66
C ARG A 22 5.32 12.71 7.78
N ILE A 23 4.47 13.70 8.08
CA ILE A 23 3.39 13.56 9.07
C ILE A 23 2.42 12.44 8.66
N THR A 24 2.26 12.18 7.37
CA THR A 24 1.34 11.18 6.84
C THR A 24 1.76 9.73 7.08
N PHE A 25 2.96 9.50 7.64
CA PHE A 25 3.43 8.19 8.10
C PHE A 25 2.95 7.84 9.52
N HIS A 26 2.47 8.84 10.27
CA HIS A 26 2.03 8.62 11.65
C HIS A 26 0.75 7.78 11.69
N ALA A 27 0.69 6.85 12.64
CA ALA A 27 -0.48 6.00 12.84
C ALA A 27 -1.77 6.81 13.04
N SER A 28 -1.68 7.91 13.80
CA SER A 28 -2.81 8.82 14.05
C SER A 28 -3.33 9.46 12.76
N HIS A 29 -2.45 9.90 11.87
CA HIS A 29 -2.84 10.40 10.54
C HIS A 29 -3.56 9.31 9.76
N ILE A 30 -2.95 8.15 9.61
CA ILE A 30 -3.50 7.05 8.81
C ILE A 30 -4.86 6.59 9.34
N GLN A 31 -5.03 6.52 10.66
CA GLN A 31 -6.29 6.13 11.31
C GLN A 31 -7.38 7.20 11.19
N SER A 32 -7.01 8.47 11.03
CA SER A 32 -7.98 9.56 10.83
C SER A 32 -8.55 9.61 9.40
N LEU A 33 -7.90 8.94 8.44
CA LEU A 33 -8.32 8.97 7.04
C LEU A 33 -9.56 8.11 6.80
N GLN A 34 -10.45 8.63 5.97
CA GLN A 34 -11.58 7.85 5.42
C GLN A 34 -11.20 7.13 4.12
N PHE A 35 -9.96 7.32 3.63
CA PHE A 35 -9.44 6.76 2.38
C PHE A 35 -10.33 7.14 1.18
N LYS A 36 -10.74 8.40 1.12
CA LYS A 36 -11.45 9.00 -0.02
C LYS A 36 -10.46 9.41 -1.10
N GLU A 37 -10.94 9.57 -2.33
CA GLU A 37 -10.13 10.06 -3.44
C GLU A 37 -9.39 11.35 -3.06
N GLY A 38 -8.09 11.39 -3.35
CA GLY A 38 -7.18 12.47 -2.97
C GLY A 38 -6.45 12.28 -1.64
N ASP A 39 -6.94 11.42 -0.73
CA ASP A 39 -6.28 11.18 0.56
C ASP A 39 -4.84 10.69 0.35
N LEU A 40 -3.90 11.27 1.10
CA LEU A 40 -2.47 10.94 1.02
C LEU A 40 -2.03 10.12 2.22
N VAL A 41 -1.48 8.94 1.94
CA VAL A 41 -0.99 7.97 2.92
C VAL A 41 0.50 7.80 2.73
N CYS A 42 1.27 7.90 3.82
CA CYS A 42 2.74 7.74 3.81
C CYS A 42 3.44 8.55 2.70
N GLY A 43 2.95 9.75 2.39
CA GLY A 43 3.54 10.73 1.48
C GLY A 43 3.68 10.28 0.02
N LEU A 44 3.25 9.06 -0.30
CA LEU A 44 3.48 8.40 -1.57
C LEU A 44 2.20 7.83 -2.16
N TYR A 45 1.30 7.31 -1.32
CA TYR A 45 0.11 6.61 -1.77
C TYR A 45 -1.07 7.58 -1.76
N ARG A 46 -1.44 8.08 -2.94
CA ARG A 46 -2.64 8.91 -3.10
C ARG A 46 -3.81 8.04 -3.51
N VAL A 47 -4.93 8.12 -2.80
CA VAL A 47 -6.14 7.39 -3.18
C VAL A 47 -6.68 7.94 -4.50
N GLN A 48 -6.87 7.05 -5.47
CA GLN A 48 -7.42 7.34 -6.80
C GLN A 48 -8.81 6.73 -6.97
N GLU A 49 -9.10 5.62 -6.30
CA GLU A 49 -10.41 4.97 -6.31
C GLU A 49 -10.65 4.31 -4.96
N ARG A 50 -11.88 4.42 -4.45
CA ARG A 50 -12.33 3.68 -3.27
C ARG A 50 -13.72 3.11 -3.51
N THR A 51 -13.83 1.81 -3.34
CA THR A 51 -15.10 1.05 -3.32
C THR A 51 -15.15 0.22 -2.03
N PRO A 52 -16.29 -0.42 -1.70
CA PRO A 52 -16.38 -1.30 -0.52
C PRO A 52 -15.32 -2.41 -0.51
N SER A 53 -15.00 -2.99 -1.68
CA SER A 53 -14.10 -4.15 -1.79
C SER A 53 -12.74 -3.85 -2.42
N LYS A 54 -12.46 -2.61 -2.83
CA LYS A 54 -11.22 -2.24 -3.53
C LYS A 54 -10.76 -0.82 -3.17
N ALA A 55 -9.46 -0.62 -3.09
CA ALA A 55 -8.80 0.68 -3.08
C ALA A 55 -7.69 0.70 -4.13
N VAL A 56 -7.61 1.78 -4.91
CA VAL A 56 -6.53 2.04 -5.87
C VAL A 56 -5.73 3.23 -5.38
N LEU A 57 -4.42 3.04 -5.26
CA LEU A 57 -3.48 4.02 -4.74
C LEU A 57 -2.46 4.35 -5.84
N GLU A 58 -2.38 5.62 -6.22
CA GLU A 58 -1.29 6.15 -7.02
C GLU A 58 0.01 6.21 -6.22
N LEU A 59 1.11 5.77 -6.84
CA LEU A 59 2.45 5.88 -6.28
C LEU A 59 3.12 7.16 -6.78
N LEU A 60 3.25 8.16 -5.90
CA LEU A 60 3.83 9.47 -6.18
C LEU A 60 5.37 9.44 -6.09
N PHE A 61 6.02 8.66 -6.96
CA PHE A 61 7.48 8.69 -7.06
C PHE A 61 7.98 10.00 -7.68
N LYS A 62 9.15 10.46 -7.24
CA LYS A 62 9.89 11.51 -7.96
C LYS A 62 10.56 10.90 -9.19
N GLY A 63 10.41 11.52 -10.35
CA GLY A 63 11.08 11.11 -11.59
C GLY A 63 10.14 10.44 -12.59
N GLU A 64 10.68 9.51 -13.38
CA GLU A 64 10.00 8.94 -14.55
C GLU A 64 9.21 7.66 -14.28
N VAL A 65 9.28 7.16 -13.04
CA VAL A 65 8.55 5.96 -12.61
C VAL A 65 7.16 6.37 -12.16
N SER A 66 6.15 5.74 -12.75
CA SER A 66 4.77 5.82 -12.30
C SER A 66 4.34 4.46 -11.75
N GLY A 67 3.33 4.44 -10.90
CA GLY A 67 2.77 3.20 -10.45
C GLY A 67 1.41 3.31 -9.78
N ARG A 68 0.80 2.15 -9.59
CA ARG A 68 -0.46 1.94 -8.89
C ARG A 68 -0.32 0.75 -7.97
N MET A 69 -0.83 0.88 -6.75
CA MET A 69 -1.06 -0.23 -5.85
C MET A 69 -2.57 -0.45 -5.74
N VAL A 70 -3.01 -1.67 -6.00
CA VAL A 70 -4.42 -2.07 -5.90
C VAL A 70 -4.53 -3.03 -4.72
N ILE A 71 -5.40 -2.70 -3.79
CA ILE A 71 -5.78 -3.59 -2.69
C ILE A 71 -7.24 -3.95 -2.91
N ARG A 72 -7.56 -5.23 -3.02
CA ARG A 72 -8.93 -5.69 -3.20
C ARG A 72 -9.20 -7.00 -2.45
N PHE A 73 -10.47 -7.29 -2.24
CA PHE A 73 -10.92 -8.61 -1.81
C PHE A 73 -12.17 -9.04 -2.57
N TRP A 74 -12.41 -10.35 -2.63
CA TRP A 74 -13.62 -10.95 -3.19
C TRP A 74 -13.92 -12.28 -2.49
N GLU A 75 -15.17 -12.74 -2.62
CA GLU A 75 -15.60 -14.06 -2.19
C GLU A 75 -15.31 -15.08 -3.29
N ASP A 76 -14.74 -16.23 -2.94
CA ASP A 76 -14.46 -17.34 -3.83
C ASP A 76 -14.89 -18.65 -3.15
N GLY A 77 -16.14 -19.06 -3.41
CA GLY A 77 -16.76 -20.17 -2.69
C GLY A 77 -16.96 -19.84 -1.20
N ASP A 78 -16.40 -20.68 -0.32
CA ASP A 78 -16.44 -20.49 1.14
C ASP A 78 -15.29 -19.61 1.65
N ASP A 79 -14.38 -19.18 0.76
CA ASP A 79 -13.20 -18.39 1.11
C ASP A 79 -13.37 -16.91 0.77
N VAL A 80 -12.68 -16.04 1.52
CA VAL A 80 -12.48 -14.62 1.17
C VAL A 80 -11.04 -14.41 0.75
N VAL A 81 -10.83 -14.00 -0.48
CA VAL A 81 -9.50 -13.79 -1.05
C VAL A 81 -9.10 -12.33 -0.92
N PHE A 82 -7.97 -12.08 -0.24
CA PHE A 82 -7.33 -10.77 -0.17
C PHE A 82 -6.18 -10.68 -1.16
N CYS A 83 -6.15 -9.62 -1.96
CA CYS A 83 -5.15 -9.43 -3.00
C CYS A 83 -4.55 -8.03 -2.94
N THR A 84 -3.22 -7.98 -3.02
CA THR A 84 -2.47 -6.73 -3.20
C THR A 84 -1.63 -6.85 -4.46
N GLU A 85 -1.86 -5.94 -5.41
CA GLU A 85 -1.11 -5.86 -6.67
C GLU A 85 -0.36 -4.53 -6.72
N THR A 86 0.89 -4.57 -7.15
CA THR A 86 1.67 -3.35 -7.40
C THR A 86 2.12 -3.36 -8.86
N ILE A 87 1.69 -2.35 -9.61
CA ILE A 87 2.01 -2.18 -11.02
C ILE A 87 2.86 -0.91 -11.12
N MET A 88 4.04 -1.02 -11.74
CA MET A 88 4.92 0.12 -11.98
C MET A 88 5.38 0.13 -13.42
N TRP A 89 5.53 1.32 -13.97
CA TRP A 89 5.96 1.52 -15.34
C TRP A 89 6.79 2.80 -15.46
N THR A 90 7.65 2.84 -16.48
CA THR A 90 8.38 4.05 -16.88
C THR A 90 7.80 4.60 -18.16
N ARG A 91 7.92 5.90 -18.40
CA ARG A 91 7.67 6.46 -19.73
C ARG A 91 8.65 5.81 -20.73
N LYS A 92 8.22 5.59 -21.98
CA LYS A 92 9.11 5.05 -23.03
C LYS A 92 10.32 5.97 -23.16
N VAL A 93 11.51 5.41 -22.96
CA VAL A 93 12.77 6.05 -23.32
C VAL A 93 12.78 6.16 -24.84
N ASN A 94 12.83 7.38 -25.39
CA ASN A 94 12.96 7.56 -26.84
C ASN A 94 14.23 6.84 -27.30
N ALA A 95 14.13 6.06 -28.39
CA ALA A 95 15.25 5.34 -28.97
C ALA A 95 16.37 6.34 -29.33
N GLY A 96 17.36 6.50 -28.44
CA GLY A 96 18.46 7.47 -28.60
C GLY A 96 18.85 8.27 -27.36
N GLN A 97 18.10 8.26 -26.27
CA GLN A 97 18.46 9.00 -25.04
C GLN A 97 18.59 8.08 -23.82
N GLY A 98 19.83 7.87 -23.33
CA GLY A 98 20.11 7.55 -21.93
C GLY A 98 19.70 6.15 -21.42
N LYS A 99 20.40 5.69 -20.38
CA LYS A 99 20.15 4.41 -19.69
C LYS A 99 18.68 4.31 -19.25
N ARG A 100 18.06 3.15 -19.50
CA ARG A 100 16.75 2.77 -18.96
C ARG A 100 16.70 3.03 -17.44
N VAL A 101 15.69 3.76 -16.99
CA VAL A 101 15.42 3.94 -15.55
C VAL A 101 15.04 2.57 -14.97
N ILE A 102 15.81 2.11 -13.99
CA ILE A 102 15.54 0.87 -13.26
C ILE A 102 14.34 1.12 -12.35
N VAL A 103 13.26 0.36 -12.52
CA VAL A 103 12.12 0.47 -11.60
C VAL A 103 12.51 -0.12 -10.24
N PRO A 104 11.98 0.41 -9.11
CA PRO A 104 12.42 -0.03 -7.79
C PRO A 104 12.36 -1.56 -7.57
N LEU A 105 11.36 -2.25 -8.12
CA LEU A 105 11.18 -3.70 -7.98
C LEU A 105 12.00 -4.55 -8.97
N GLU A 106 12.78 -3.94 -9.86
CA GLU A 106 13.81 -4.66 -10.62
C GLU A 106 15.07 -4.91 -9.78
N ASN A 107 15.27 -4.15 -8.70
CA ASN A 107 16.35 -4.41 -7.75
C ASN A 107 15.97 -5.59 -6.85
N PRO A 108 16.74 -6.71 -6.83
CA PRO A 108 16.39 -7.90 -6.07
C PRO A 108 16.19 -7.67 -4.56
N MET A 109 16.99 -6.79 -3.94
CA MET A 109 16.85 -6.49 -2.51
C MET A 109 15.58 -5.70 -2.21
N LEU A 110 15.28 -4.69 -3.04
CA LEU A 110 14.06 -3.91 -2.89
C LEU A 110 12.81 -4.74 -3.18
N LYS A 111 12.89 -5.63 -4.17
CA LYS A 111 11.84 -6.59 -4.49
C LYS A 111 11.55 -7.51 -3.31
N PHE A 112 12.58 -8.11 -2.72
CA PHE A 112 12.42 -8.97 -1.55
C PHE A 112 11.77 -8.23 -0.36
N LEU A 113 12.25 -7.01 -0.05
CA LEU A 113 11.65 -6.18 1.01
C LEU A 113 10.18 -5.85 0.72
N HIS A 114 9.85 -5.59 -0.54
CA HIS A 114 8.48 -5.32 -0.98
C HIS A 114 7.57 -6.53 -0.82
N GLU A 115 8.03 -7.71 -1.23
CA GLU A 115 7.27 -8.96 -1.07
C GLU A 115 7.00 -9.22 0.40
N MET A 116 8.00 -9.12 1.28
CA MET A 116 7.79 -9.26 2.72
C MET A 116 6.76 -8.27 3.27
N ALA A 117 6.83 -6.99 2.86
CA ALA A 117 5.89 -5.97 3.31
C ALA A 117 4.46 -6.25 2.84
N ALA A 118 4.29 -6.73 1.61
CA ALA A 118 3.00 -7.06 1.02
C ALA A 118 2.35 -8.24 1.75
N TRP A 119 3.10 -9.30 2.00
CA TRP A 119 2.62 -10.47 2.75
C TRP A 119 2.21 -10.08 4.18
N TRP A 120 3.05 -9.31 4.87
CA TRP A 120 2.75 -8.89 6.23
C TRP A 120 1.56 -7.94 6.31
N LEU A 121 1.35 -7.09 5.29
CA LEU A 121 0.17 -6.22 5.23
C LEU A 121 -1.12 -7.03 5.12
N ILE A 122 -1.12 -8.10 4.33
CA ILE A 122 -2.27 -9.01 4.21
C ILE A 122 -2.51 -9.72 5.55
N ASP A 123 -1.48 -10.35 6.11
CA ASP A 123 -1.57 -11.08 7.38
C ASP A 123 -2.05 -10.20 8.55
N SER A 124 -1.48 -9.00 8.69
CA SER A 124 -1.91 -8.02 9.70
C SER A 124 -3.34 -7.55 9.47
N GLY A 125 -3.75 -7.39 8.20
CA GLY A 125 -5.10 -6.99 7.83
C GLY A 125 -6.12 -8.06 8.19
N VAL A 126 -5.83 -9.33 7.88
CA VAL A 126 -6.69 -10.48 8.21
C VAL A 126 -6.78 -10.64 9.73
N THR A 127 -5.65 -10.61 10.44
CA THR A 127 -5.62 -10.69 11.91
C THR A 127 -6.50 -9.62 12.56
N TYR A 128 -6.39 -8.37 12.09
CA TYR A 128 -7.24 -7.28 12.57
C TYR A 128 -8.74 -7.54 12.36
N LEU A 129 -9.13 -8.12 11.23
CA LEU A 129 -10.53 -8.48 10.96
C LEU A 129 -11.02 -9.63 11.86
N LEU A 130 -10.17 -10.63 12.12
CA LEU A 130 -10.49 -11.72 13.04
C LEU A 130 -10.66 -11.23 14.48
N ASP A 131 -9.79 -10.31 14.94
CA ASP A 131 -9.90 -9.70 16.26
C ASP A 131 -11.20 -8.88 16.41
N LEU A 132 -11.62 -8.16 15.35
CA LEU A 132 -12.91 -7.46 15.35
C LEU A 132 -14.09 -8.44 15.45
N LYS A 133 -14.02 -9.59 14.77
CA LYS A 133 -15.04 -10.64 14.87
C LYS A 133 -15.10 -11.22 16.29
N GLY A 134 -13.95 -11.56 16.88
CA GLY A 134 -13.88 -12.09 18.25
C GLY A 134 -14.31 -11.11 19.34
N ASN A 135 -14.18 -9.80 19.10
CA ASN A 135 -14.63 -8.75 20.01
C ASN A 135 -16.06 -8.24 19.74
N SER A 136 -16.80 -8.87 18.81
CA SER A 136 -18.21 -8.52 18.58
C SER A 136 -19.07 -9.08 19.72
N PRO A 137 -19.85 -8.26 20.45
CA PRO A 137 -20.53 -8.66 21.70
C PRO A 137 -21.73 -9.62 21.52
N LEU A 138 -21.78 -10.41 20.45
CA LEU A 138 -22.86 -11.37 20.18
C LEU A 138 -22.53 -12.82 20.57
N GLU A 139 -21.30 -13.13 20.98
CA GLU A 139 -20.94 -14.48 21.48
C GLU A 139 -20.76 -14.56 23.01
N ALA A 140 -21.16 -13.53 23.77
CA ALA A 140 -21.12 -13.55 25.24
C ALA A 140 -22.36 -14.20 25.90
N SER A 141 -23.23 -14.83 25.10
CA SER A 141 -24.42 -15.53 25.60
C SER A 141 -24.72 -16.75 24.74
N SER A 142 -23.97 -17.84 24.96
CA SER A 142 -24.41 -19.22 24.70
C SER A 142 -24.03 -20.10 25.87
#